data_AF-A0A3P2ABQ4-F1
#
_entry.id   AF-A0A3P2ABQ4-F1
#
_cell.length_a   1.000
_cell.length_b   1.000
_cell.length_c   1.000
_cell.angle_alpha   90.00
_cell.angle_beta   90.00
_cell.angle_gamma   90.00
#
_symmetry.space_group_name_H-M   'P 1'
#
loop_
_entity.id
_entity.type
_entity.pdbx_description
1 polymer ?
#
loop_
_entity_poly.entity_id
_entity_poly.type
_entity_poly.pdbx_seq_one_letter_code
_entity_poly.pdbx_strand_id
1 'polypeptide(L)'
;MKPVNIFDLSQIEDYQIFKEYSSVLRGSKKNPPKDSDQEALIGLVRNLNAGYKDLNDFYFSYSIPQISKEFDLIKIEVENSSSNEIKGIINIELKSGNKGEEDIKEQLIRNQYYLGHISKTISSFTYVLETNKVYVVEEDILKETTFEYLSDRIKSMNYCYSDDINLLFKPTQYLVSPVNNPRQFLNGEYFLNGHQCEIRKEIISLVDKRRHCFLDVSGKAGTGKTLLMYDIAKYYSDMKKKY
;
A
#
# COMPACT_ATOMS: atom_id res chain seq x y z
N MET A 1 1.42 2.20 -15.43
CA MET A 1 0.24 1.30 -15.32
C MET A 1 -1.02 2.11 -15.57
N LYS A 2 -1.90 1.64 -16.46
CA LYS A 2 -3.23 2.22 -16.70
C LYS A 2 -4.26 1.58 -15.75
N PRO A 3 -5.37 2.26 -15.44
CA PRO A 3 -6.38 1.67 -14.60
C PRO A 3 -7.31 0.73 -15.38
N VAL A 4 -8.15 0.01 -14.65
CA VAL A 4 -9.02 -1.06 -15.14
C VAL A 4 -10.39 -1.00 -14.49
N ASN A 5 -11.32 -1.76 -15.04
CA ASN A 5 -12.58 -2.06 -14.37
C ASN A 5 -12.40 -3.29 -13.46
N ILE A 6 -12.65 -3.13 -12.16
CA ILE A 6 -12.54 -4.25 -11.22
C ILE A 6 -13.67 -5.27 -11.36
N PHE A 7 -14.80 -4.89 -11.96
CA PHE A 7 -15.84 -5.84 -12.35
C PHE A 7 -15.28 -6.85 -13.35
N ASP A 8 -14.68 -6.39 -14.45
CA ASP A 8 -14.12 -7.27 -15.49
C ASP A 8 -13.06 -8.22 -14.92
N LEU A 9 -12.18 -7.69 -14.06
CA LEU A 9 -11.20 -8.52 -13.35
C LEU A 9 -11.84 -9.59 -12.48
N SER A 10 -12.93 -9.26 -11.77
CA SER A 10 -13.65 -10.20 -10.91
C SER A 10 -14.41 -11.29 -11.68
N GLN A 11 -14.64 -11.12 -12.99
CA GLN A 11 -15.30 -12.13 -13.82
C GLN A 11 -14.34 -13.24 -14.29
N ILE A 12 -13.03 -13.05 -14.13
CA ILE A 12 -12.04 -14.08 -14.46
C ILE A 12 -12.01 -15.05 -13.29
N GLU A 13 -12.64 -16.22 -13.42
CA GLU A 13 -12.69 -17.23 -12.35
C GLU A 13 -11.42 -18.08 -12.28
N ASP A 14 -10.79 -18.38 -13.43
CA ASP A 14 -9.55 -19.16 -13.47
C ASP A 14 -8.36 -18.31 -13.00
N TYR A 15 -7.72 -18.73 -11.89
CA TYR A 15 -6.59 -18.01 -11.31
C TYR A 15 -5.39 -17.89 -12.25
N GLN A 16 -5.12 -18.90 -13.08
CA GLN A 16 -3.97 -18.85 -13.99
C GLN A 16 -4.21 -17.78 -15.08
N ILE A 17 -5.42 -17.69 -15.60
CA ILE A 17 -5.83 -16.63 -16.53
C ILE A 17 -5.78 -15.25 -15.83
N PHE A 18 -6.32 -15.14 -14.62
CA PHE A 18 -6.31 -13.90 -13.83
C PHE A 18 -4.88 -13.40 -13.59
N LYS A 19 -3.98 -14.31 -13.21
CA LYS A 19 -2.57 -14.04 -12.94
C LYS A 19 -1.83 -13.55 -14.19
N GLU A 20 -2.07 -14.18 -15.34
CA GLU A 20 -1.48 -13.76 -16.60
C GLU A 20 -1.99 -12.39 -17.05
N TYR A 21 -3.31 -12.20 -16.99
CA TYR A 21 -3.97 -10.95 -17.36
C TYR A 21 -3.51 -9.78 -16.47
N SER A 22 -3.52 -9.97 -15.14
CA SER A 22 -3.04 -8.97 -14.19
C SER A 22 -1.55 -8.62 -14.39
N SER A 23 -0.71 -9.60 -14.74
CA SER A 23 0.71 -9.35 -15.05
C SER A 23 0.89 -8.45 -16.29
N VAL A 24 0.04 -8.62 -17.31
CA VAL A 24 0.03 -7.76 -18.51
C VAL A 24 -0.39 -6.33 -18.14
N LEU A 25 -1.47 -6.18 -17.36
CA LEU A 25 -1.96 -4.87 -16.91
C LEU A 25 -0.92 -4.10 -16.09
N ARG A 26 -0.20 -4.81 -15.21
CA ARG A 26 0.87 -4.23 -14.39
C ARG A 26 2.15 -3.94 -15.19
N GLY A 27 2.33 -4.57 -16.35
CA GLY A 27 3.57 -4.52 -17.12
C GLY A 27 4.74 -5.26 -16.44
N SER A 28 4.43 -6.20 -15.54
CA SER A 28 5.44 -6.95 -14.75
C SER A 28 4.92 -8.33 -14.37
N LYS A 29 5.78 -9.34 -14.54
CA LYS A 29 5.55 -10.71 -14.04
C LYS A 29 6.10 -10.95 -12.63
N LYS A 30 6.78 -9.96 -12.04
CA LYS A 30 7.35 -10.07 -10.69
C LYS A 30 6.24 -9.88 -9.65
N ASN A 31 6.26 -10.70 -8.60
CA ASN A 31 5.30 -10.68 -7.50
C ASN A 31 3.85 -10.56 -8.00
N PRO A 32 3.35 -11.55 -8.77
CA PRO A 32 1.97 -11.51 -9.23
C PRO A 32 0.99 -11.61 -8.04
N PRO A 33 -0.24 -11.09 -8.19
CA PRO A 33 -1.30 -11.31 -7.21
C PRO A 33 -1.48 -12.81 -6.91
N LYS A 34 -1.76 -13.11 -5.64
CA LYS A 34 -2.04 -14.46 -5.17
C LYS A 34 -3.48 -14.86 -5.49
N ASP A 35 -3.73 -16.16 -5.45
CA ASP A 35 -5.08 -16.72 -5.59
C ASP A 35 -6.05 -16.12 -4.57
N SER A 36 -5.60 -15.99 -3.32
CA SER A 36 -6.39 -15.34 -2.27
C SER A 36 -6.68 -13.85 -2.53
N ASP A 37 -5.85 -13.16 -3.30
CA ASP A 37 -6.09 -11.75 -3.65
C ASP A 37 -7.20 -11.67 -4.72
N GLN A 38 -7.28 -12.65 -5.62
CA GLN A 38 -8.38 -12.80 -6.58
C GLN A 38 -9.69 -13.13 -5.86
N GLU A 39 -9.68 -14.10 -4.95
CA GLU A 39 -10.87 -14.46 -4.15
C GLU A 39 -11.38 -13.24 -3.36
N ALA A 40 -10.47 -12.49 -2.73
CA ALA A 40 -10.82 -11.27 -2.02
C ALA A 40 -11.37 -10.18 -2.95
N LEU A 41 -10.82 -10.02 -4.17
CA LEU A 41 -11.35 -9.08 -5.16
C LEU A 41 -12.78 -9.46 -5.58
N ILE A 42 -13.02 -10.75 -5.85
CA ILE A 42 -14.34 -11.28 -6.21
C ILE A 42 -15.33 -11.06 -5.06
N GLY A 43 -14.91 -11.38 -3.83
CA GLY A 43 -15.69 -11.17 -2.62
C GLY A 43 -16.07 -9.70 -2.44
N LEU A 44 -15.11 -8.77 -2.58
CA LEU A 44 -15.36 -7.34 -2.50
C LEU A 44 -16.38 -6.89 -3.54
N VAL A 45 -16.15 -7.19 -4.83
CA VAL A 45 -17.03 -6.73 -5.93
C VAL A 45 -18.46 -7.25 -5.77
N ARG A 46 -18.64 -8.49 -5.30
CA ARG A 46 -19.98 -9.06 -5.03
C ARG A 46 -20.76 -8.32 -3.94
N ASN A 47 -20.07 -7.74 -2.96
CA ASN A 47 -20.71 -7.01 -1.87
C ASN A 47 -20.89 -5.50 -2.16
N LEU A 48 -20.25 -4.96 -3.20
CA LEU A 48 -20.38 -3.55 -3.56
C LEU A 48 -21.73 -3.27 -4.24
N ASN A 49 -22.43 -2.23 -3.75
CA ASN A 49 -23.62 -1.69 -4.41
C ASN A 49 -23.23 -0.52 -5.32
N ALA A 50 -22.48 -0.83 -6.37
CA ALA A 50 -21.94 0.11 -7.34
C ALA A 50 -22.16 -0.41 -8.78
N GLY A 51 -22.48 0.49 -9.70
CA GLY A 51 -22.70 0.15 -11.09
C GLY A 51 -21.38 -0.11 -11.84
N TYR A 52 -21.47 -0.74 -13.01
CA TYR A 52 -20.30 -1.04 -13.85
C TYR A 52 -19.39 0.19 -14.09
N LYS A 53 -19.98 1.37 -14.28
CA LYS A 53 -19.23 2.61 -14.49
C LYS A 53 -18.43 3.06 -13.26
N ASP A 54 -18.99 2.86 -12.06
CA ASP A 54 -18.36 3.24 -10.80
C ASP A 54 -17.10 2.39 -10.52
N LEU A 55 -17.12 1.14 -11.02
CA LEU A 55 -16.06 0.16 -10.88
C LEU A 55 -14.91 0.31 -11.90
N ASN A 56 -14.96 1.31 -12.79
CA ASN A 56 -13.85 1.70 -13.66
C ASN A 56 -12.73 2.44 -12.90
N ASP A 57 -11.63 2.75 -13.59
CA ASP A 57 -10.59 3.68 -13.15
C ASP A 57 -9.85 3.27 -11.85
N PHE A 58 -9.81 1.98 -11.55
CA PHE A 58 -9.01 1.42 -10.47
C PHE A 58 -7.63 0.98 -10.96
N TYR A 59 -6.58 1.30 -10.23
CA TYR A 59 -5.26 0.71 -10.39
C TYR A 59 -5.17 -0.52 -9.49
N PHE A 60 -5.02 -1.70 -10.09
CA PHE A 60 -4.98 -2.98 -9.40
C PHE A 60 -3.54 -3.47 -9.18
N SER A 61 -3.18 -3.86 -7.95
CA SER A 61 -1.87 -4.40 -7.57
C SER A 61 -0.71 -3.49 -8.03
N TYR A 62 -0.83 -2.20 -7.70
CA TYR A 62 0.14 -1.18 -8.07
C TYR A 62 1.32 -1.14 -7.09
N SER A 63 2.54 -1.24 -7.61
CA SER A 63 3.76 -1.09 -6.81
C SER A 63 4.46 0.23 -7.15
N ILE A 64 4.76 1.05 -6.14
CA ILE A 64 5.53 2.29 -6.36
C ILE A 64 6.94 1.90 -6.84
N PRO A 65 7.41 2.40 -8.01
CA PRO A 65 8.74 2.11 -8.50
C PRO A 65 9.82 2.42 -7.45
N GLN A 66 10.79 1.51 -7.31
CA GLN A 66 11.97 1.63 -6.43
C GLN A 66 11.71 1.59 -4.91
N ILE A 67 10.46 1.70 -4.46
CA ILE A 67 10.10 1.81 -3.03
C ILE A 67 9.53 0.49 -2.48
N SER A 68 9.19 -0.47 -3.36
CA SER A 68 8.69 -1.81 -2.99
C SER A 68 7.41 -1.82 -2.16
N LYS A 69 6.68 -0.69 -2.09
CA LYS A 69 5.34 -0.61 -1.53
C LYS A 69 4.34 -0.97 -2.62
N GLU A 70 3.44 -1.90 -2.31
CA GLU A 70 2.36 -2.35 -3.19
C GLU A 70 1.00 -1.96 -2.58
N PHE A 71 0.04 -1.61 -3.42
CA PHE A 71 -1.35 -1.35 -3.05
C PHE A 71 -2.26 -2.25 -3.88
N ASP A 72 -3.29 -2.80 -3.27
CA ASP A 72 -4.18 -3.73 -3.97
C ASP A 72 -5.12 -3.00 -4.92
N LEU A 73 -5.78 -1.93 -4.45
CA LEU A 73 -6.67 -1.11 -5.25
C LEU A 73 -6.49 0.37 -4.91
N ILE A 74 -6.27 1.18 -5.93
CA ILE A 74 -6.27 2.65 -5.83
C ILE A 74 -7.25 3.22 -6.85
N LYS A 75 -8.13 4.12 -6.43
CA LYS A 75 -8.93 4.98 -7.32
C LYS A 75 -8.63 6.43 -6.98
N ILE A 76 -8.39 7.25 -8.00
CA ILE A 76 -7.87 8.62 -7.83
C ILE A 76 -8.84 9.60 -8.45
N GLU A 77 -9.37 10.52 -7.65
CA GLU A 77 -10.26 11.59 -8.10
C GLU A 77 -9.44 12.81 -8.55
N VAL A 78 -9.86 13.40 -9.67
CA VAL A 78 -9.35 14.66 -10.21
C VAL A 78 -10.42 15.74 -10.23
N GLU A 79 -10.00 17.00 -10.27
CA GLU A 79 -10.92 18.16 -10.32
C GLU A 79 -11.92 18.06 -11.49
N ASN A 80 -11.44 17.71 -12.69
CA ASN A 80 -12.25 17.56 -13.90
C ASN A 80 -11.51 16.73 -14.96
N SER A 81 -12.19 16.38 -16.06
CA SER A 81 -11.65 15.54 -17.14
C SER A 81 -10.43 16.10 -17.87
N SER A 82 -10.12 17.39 -17.70
CA SER A 82 -9.01 18.08 -18.38
C SER A 82 -7.89 18.47 -17.41
N SER A 83 -8.00 18.11 -16.13
CA SER A 83 -7.05 18.47 -15.07
C SER A 83 -6.40 17.22 -14.48
N ASN A 84 -5.12 17.35 -14.15
CA ASN A 84 -4.37 16.36 -13.37
C ASN A 84 -4.27 16.76 -11.88
N GLU A 85 -5.05 17.74 -11.45
CA GLU A 85 -5.13 18.12 -10.04
C GLU A 85 -5.91 17.06 -9.25
N ILE A 86 -5.19 16.38 -8.35
CA ILE A 86 -5.74 15.28 -7.56
C ILE A 86 -6.52 15.83 -6.37
N LYS A 87 -7.82 15.51 -6.29
CA LYS A 87 -8.70 15.89 -5.17
C LYS A 87 -8.67 14.91 -4.03
N GLY A 88 -8.69 13.62 -4.36
CA GLY A 88 -8.87 12.58 -3.38
C GLY A 88 -8.45 11.22 -3.88
N ILE A 89 -8.22 10.31 -2.94
CA ILE A 89 -7.80 8.94 -3.23
C ILE A 89 -8.64 7.99 -2.37
N ILE A 90 -9.14 6.93 -3.00
CA ILE A 90 -9.65 5.74 -2.33
C ILE A 90 -8.57 4.67 -2.48
N ASN A 91 -8.11 4.16 -1.35
CA ASN A 91 -7.21 3.02 -1.25
C ASN A 91 -7.98 1.87 -0.60
N ILE A 92 -7.97 0.68 -1.20
CA ILE A 92 -8.62 -0.52 -0.66
C ILE A 92 -7.59 -1.64 -0.67
N GLU A 93 -7.27 -2.16 0.52
CA GLU A 93 -6.45 -3.37 0.68
C GLU A 93 -7.34 -4.61 0.73
N LEU A 94 -6.90 -5.67 0.07
CA LEU A 94 -7.56 -6.96 0.02
C LEU A 94 -6.81 -7.92 0.94
N LYS A 95 -7.52 -8.47 1.94
CA LYS A 95 -6.91 -9.41 2.87
C LYS A 95 -7.61 -10.75 2.85
N SER A 96 -6.76 -11.76 2.84
CA SER A 96 -7.03 -13.12 3.27
C SER A 96 -6.24 -13.43 4.54
N GLY A 97 -6.80 -14.31 5.36
CA GLY A 97 -6.31 -14.80 6.62
C GLY A 97 -6.66 -13.94 7.84
N ASN A 98 -6.45 -14.54 9.01
CA ASN A 98 -6.62 -13.86 10.30
C ASN A 98 -5.41 -12.95 10.57
N LYS A 99 -5.54 -11.66 10.29
CA LYS A 99 -4.64 -10.61 10.80
C LYS A 99 -5.32 -9.84 11.92
N GLY A 100 -4.53 -9.38 12.89
CA GLY A 100 -5.03 -8.54 13.95
C GLY A 100 -5.47 -7.17 13.42
N GLU A 101 -6.45 -6.54 14.08
CA GLU A 101 -6.91 -5.20 13.74
C GLU A 101 -5.78 -4.16 13.81
N GLU A 102 -4.82 -4.32 14.72
CA GLU A 102 -3.65 -3.43 14.80
C GLU A 102 -2.79 -3.50 13.53
N ASP A 103 -2.57 -4.70 12.96
CA ASP A 103 -1.84 -4.85 11.70
C ASP A 103 -2.58 -4.20 10.51
N ILE A 104 -3.92 -4.23 10.54
CA ILE A 104 -4.76 -3.56 9.54
C ILE A 104 -4.59 -2.04 9.67
N LYS A 105 -4.72 -1.52 10.90
CA LYS A 105 -4.55 -0.11 11.21
C LYS A 105 -3.18 0.42 10.78
N GLU A 106 -2.10 -0.24 11.20
CA GLU A 106 -0.73 0.17 10.86
C GLU A 106 -0.50 0.18 9.34
N GLN A 107 -1.03 -0.82 8.63
CA GLN A 107 -0.95 -0.87 7.17
C GLN A 107 -1.68 0.30 6.51
N LEU A 108 -2.92 0.60 6.93
CA LEU A 108 -3.70 1.70 6.35
C LEU A 108 -3.12 3.09 6.66
N ILE A 109 -2.64 3.33 7.88
CA ILE A 109 -1.95 4.59 8.23
C ILE A 109 -0.68 4.74 7.38
N ARG A 110 0.10 3.67 7.24
CA ARG A 110 1.30 3.69 6.41
C ARG A 110 0.95 3.95 4.94
N ASN A 111 -0.13 3.38 4.42
CA ASN A 111 -0.63 3.65 3.08
C ASN A 111 -1.01 5.13 2.90
N GLN A 112 -1.74 5.71 3.85
CA GLN A 112 -2.09 7.14 3.83
C GLN A 112 -0.85 8.02 3.81
N TYR A 113 0.21 7.65 4.53
CA TYR A 113 1.48 8.38 4.48
C TYR A 113 2.12 8.35 3.07
N TYR A 114 2.15 7.20 2.39
CA TYR A 114 2.63 7.14 1.00
C TYR A 114 1.77 7.98 0.04
N LEU A 115 0.45 7.84 0.12
CA LEU A 115 -0.49 8.53 -0.75
C LEU A 115 -0.55 10.04 -0.46
N GLY A 116 -0.17 10.44 0.77
CA GLY A 116 -0.11 11.81 1.27
C GLY A 116 0.81 12.72 0.48
N HIS A 117 1.78 12.16 -0.25
CA HIS A 117 2.66 12.90 -1.15
C HIS A 117 1.96 13.42 -2.41
N ILE A 118 0.78 12.90 -2.74
CA ILE A 118 0.03 13.22 -3.96
C ILE A 118 -1.33 13.86 -3.64
N SER A 119 -1.99 13.45 -2.56
CA SER A 119 -3.25 14.05 -2.11
C SER A 119 -3.33 14.13 -0.59
N LYS A 120 -4.00 15.17 -0.07
CA LYS A 120 -4.31 15.30 1.36
C LYS A 120 -5.61 14.60 1.76
N THR A 121 -6.46 14.24 0.80
CA THR A 121 -7.76 13.64 1.07
C THR A 121 -7.71 12.16 0.71
N ILE A 122 -7.54 11.30 1.70
CA ILE A 122 -7.34 9.86 1.45
C ILE A 122 -8.30 9.06 2.33
N SER A 123 -9.17 8.26 1.69
CA SER A 123 -9.96 7.25 2.38
C SER A 123 -9.32 5.88 2.18
N SER A 124 -8.87 5.25 3.26
CA SER A 124 -8.18 3.96 3.22
C SER A 124 -9.02 2.88 3.90
N PHE A 125 -9.28 1.81 3.14
CA PHE A 125 -10.12 0.70 3.54
C PHE A 125 -9.35 -0.62 3.51
N THR A 126 -9.82 -1.59 4.27
CA THR A 126 -9.43 -3.00 4.13
C THR A 126 -10.68 -3.85 4.05
N TYR A 127 -10.74 -4.72 3.04
CA TYR A 127 -11.70 -5.82 2.98
C TYR A 127 -11.03 -7.10 3.49
N VAL A 128 -11.68 -7.80 4.41
CA VAL A 128 -11.22 -9.09 4.94
C VAL A 128 -12.17 -10.17 4.46
N LEU A 129 -11.66 -11.09 3.63
CA LEU A 129 -12.45 -12.12 2.95
C LEU A 129 -13.14 -13.06 3.95
N GLU A 130 -12.41 -13.57 4.95
CA GLU A 130 -12.89 -14.61 5.86
C GLU A 130 -14.02 -14.13 6.77
N THR A 131 -13.96 -12.87 7.20
CA THR A 131 -14.98 -12.27 8.06
C THR A 131 -16.06 -11.54 7.26
N ASN A 132 -15.84 -11.36 5.96
CA ASN A 132 -16.64 -10.52 5.06
C ASN A 132 -16.90 -9.11 5.63
N LYS A 133 -15.87 -8.52 6.24
CA LYS A 133 -15.94 -7.19 6.86
C LYS A 133 -15.10 -6.17 6.11
N VAL A 134 -15.51 -4.91 6.20
CA VAL A 134 -14.74 -3.76 5.72
C VAL A 134 -14.36 -2.90 6.91
N TYR A 135 -13.11 -2.46 6.92
CA TYR A 135 -12.59 -1.51 7.89
C TYR A 135 -12.15 -0.24 7.19
N VAL A 136 -12.21 0.89 7.89
CA VAL A 136 -11.70 2.19 7.45
C VAL A 136 -10.84 2.80 8.55
N VAL A 137 -9.78 3.53 8.16
CA VAL A 137 -9.05 4.40 9.09
C VAL A 137 -9.51 5.84 8.94
N GLU A 138 -9.97 6.42 10.04
CA GLU A 138 -10.34 7.82 10.17
C GLU A 138 -9.65 8.39 11.41
N GLU A 139 -8.91 9.49 11.26
CA GLU A 139 -8.17 10.13 12.35
C GLU A 139 -7.29 9.15 13.14
N ASP A 140 -6.54 8.29 12.43
CA ASP A 140 -5.69 7.23 13.00
C ASP A 140 -6.42 6.18 13.86
N ILE A 141 -7.75 6.10 13.75
CA ILE A 141 -8.58 5.09 14.42
C ILE A 141 -9.15 4.14 13.36
N LEU A 142 -8.91 2.84 13.56
CA LEU A 142 -9.54 1.81 12.75
C LEU A 142 -10.97 1.58 13.24
N LYS A 143 -11.92 1.58 12.31
CA LYS A 143 -13.34 1.30 12.57
C LYS A 143 -13.85 0.28 11.57
N GLU A 144 -14.67 -0.65 12.03
CA GLU A 144 -15.50 -1.45 11.13
C GLU A 144 -16.53 -0.52 10.46
N THR A 145 -16.75 -0.72 9.17
CA THR A 145 -17.69 0.05 8.35
C THR A 145 -18.49 -0.89 7.45
N THR A 146 -19.40 -0.36 6.64
CA THR A 146 -20.28 -1.15 5.79
C THR A 146 -19.88 -1.08 4.32
N PHE A 147 -20.34 -2.06 3.53
CA PHE A 147 -20.17 -2.04 2.08
C PHE A 147 -20.93 -0.89 1.44
N GLU A 148 -22.05 -0.46 2.00
CA GLU A 148 -22.80 0.71 1.54
C GLU A 148 -21.95 1.97 1.68
N TYR A 149 -21.29 2.19 2.82
CA TYR A 149 -20.40 3.34 3.00
C TYR A 149 -19.24 3.32 2.00
N LEU A 150 -18.59 2.17 1.80
CA LEU A 150 -17.54 2.03 0.78
C LEU A 150 -18.09 2.31 -0.63
N SER A 151 -19.25 1.75 -0.97
CA SER A 151 -19.91 1.95 -2.27
C SER A 151 -20.25 3.42 -2.51
N ASP A 152 -20.77 4.12 -1.50
CA ASP A 152 -21.08 5.54 -1.58
C ASP A 152 -19.83 6.39 -1.78
N ARG A 153 -18.72 6.05 -1.13
CA ARG A 153 -17.43 6.70 -1.39
C ARG A 153 -16.95 6.50 -2.82
N ILE A 154 -17.05 5.29 -3.37
CA ILE A 154 -16.69 5.01 -4.77
C ILE A 154 -17.57 5.81 -5.73
N LYS A 155 -18.90 5.78 -5.54
CA LYS A 155 -19.87 6.51 -6.37
C LYS A 155 -19.72 8.03 -6.29
N SER A 156 -19.17 8.56 -5.19
CA SER A 156 -18.97 9.99 -5.01
C SER A 156 -17.85 10.58 -5.86
N MET A 157 -16.95 9.75 -6.42
CA MET A 157 -15.88 10.22 -7.30
C MET A 157 -16.41 10.54 -8.70
N ASN A 158 -16.41 11.83 -9.06
CA ASN A 158 -16.99 12.28 -10.34
C ASN A 158 -16.06 12.06 -11.53
N TYR A 159 -14.81 12.52 -11.42
CA TYR A 159 -13.80 12.43 -12.47
C TYR A 159 -12.60 11.68 -11.92
N CYS A 160 -12.15 10.64 -12.62
CA CYS A 160 -11.05 9.81 -12.18
C CYS A 160 -9.82 9.96 -13.08
N TYR A 161 -8.65 9.92 -12.47
CA TYR A 161 -7.38 9.91 -13.19
C TYR A 161 -7.22 8.59 -13.95
N SER A 162 -7.16 8.65 -15.29
CA SER A 162 -7.11 7.48 -16.18
C SER A 162 -5.77 7.28 -16.91
N ASP A 163 -4.74 8.03 -16.49
CA ASP A 163 -3.41 8.01 -17.09
C ASP A 163 -2.44 7.05 -16.39
N ASP A 164 -1.15 7.11 -16.73
CA ASP A 164 -0.16 6.26 -16.06
C ASP A 164 0.09 6.76 -14.63
N ILE A 165 -0.39 6.01 -13.63
CA ILE A 165 -0.20 6.31 -12.20
C ILE A 165 1.28 6.53 -11.82
N ASN A 166 2.25 5.94 -12.53
CA ASN A 166 3.67 6.16 -12.27
C ASN A 166 4.10 7.62 -12.43
N LEU A 167 3.36 8.42 -13.20
CA LEU A 167 3.62 9.85 -13.38
C LEU A 167 3.32 10.66 -12.12
N LEU A 168 2.48 10.13 -11.22
CA LEU A 168 2.11 10.78 -9.97
C LEU A 168 3.14 10.53 -8.85
N PHE A 169 3.83 9.38 -8.87
CA PHE A 169 4.77 8.99 -7.82
C PHE A 169 6.21 9.30 -8.22
N LYS A 170 6.80 10.37 -7.69
CA LYS A 170 8.22 10.69 -7.89
C LYS A 170 9.08 10.05 -6.79
N PRO A 171 9.99 9.10 -7.09
CA PRO A 171 10.79 8.42 -6.07
C PRO A 171 11.54 9.37 -5.12
N THR A 172 11.97 10.53 -5.60
CA THR A 172 12.67 11.55 -4.80
C THR A 172 11.84 12.10 -3.64
N GLN A 173 10.51 12.11 -3.74
CA GLN A 173 9.62 12.59 -2.67
C GLN A 173 9.63 11.66 -1.45
N TYR A 174 10.06 10.41 -1.63
CA TYR A 174 10.08 9.37 -0.61
C TYR A 174 11.50 9.13 -0.04
N LEU A 175 12.51 9.86 -0.53
CA LEU A 175 13.89 9.77 -0.07
C LEU A 175 14.09 10.60 1.20
N VAL A 176 13.69 10.05 2.34
CA VAL A 176 13.92 10.66 3.65
C VAL A 176 15.25 10.18 4.22
N SER A 177 16.12 11.13 4.58
CA SER A 177 17.42 10.86 5.20
C SER A 177 17.37 11.18 6.70
N PRO A 178 17.88 10.30 7.59
CA PRO A 178 17.94 10.61 9.03
C PRO A 178 18.83 11.83 9.34
N VAL A 179 19.75 12.17 8.42
CA VAL A 179 20.67 13.30 8.56
C VAL A 179 20.05 14.59 8.06
N ASN A 180 19.39 14.56 6.89
CA ASN A 180 18.85 15.77 6.26
C ASN A 180 17.43 16.08 6.73
N ASN A 181 16.68 15.06 7.16
CA ASN A 181 15.26 15.12 7.51
C ASN A 181 15.01 14.47 8.88
N PRO A 182 15.71 14.89 9.96
CA PRO A 182 15.68 14.17 11.24
C PRO A 182 14.28 14.09 11.86
N ARG A 183 13.45 15.13 11.72
CA ARG A 183 12.07 15.12 12.24
C ARG A 183 11.19 14.08 11.54
N GLN A 184 11.22 14.06 10.20
CA GLN A 184 10.49 13.08 9.41
C GLN A 184 10.95 11.66 9.76
N PHE A 185 12.28 11.45 9.84
CA PHE A 185 12.83 10.17 10.28
C PHE A 185 12.33 9.74 11.68
N LEU A 186 12.35 10.64 12.66
CA LEU A 186 11.88 10.37 14.03
C LEU A 186 10.37 10.06 14.05
N ASN A 187 9.58 10.69 13.20
CA ASN A 187 8.15 10.40 13.02
C ASN A 187 7.88 9.09 12.27
N GLY A 188 8.91 8.41 11.73
CA GLY A 188 8.74 7.20 10.94
C GLY A 188 8.32 7.47 9.49
N GLU A 189 8.43 8.72 9.06
CA GLU A 189 8.11 9.21 7.73
C GLU A 189 9.24 8.86 6.74
N TYR A 190 9.65 7.59 6.67
CA TYR A 190 10.67 7.10 5.73
C TYR A 190 10.41 5.64 5.39
N PHE A 191 11.12 5.14 4.37
CA PHE A 191 10.94 3.78 3.91
C PHE A 191 12.25 3.05 3.66
N LEU A 192 12.25 1.79 4.08
CA LEU A 192 13.24 0.81 3.66
C LEU A 192 12.70 0.08 2.43
N ASN A 193 13.52 -0.09 1.40
CA ASN A 193 13.18 -0.96 0.28
C ASN A 193 13.17 -2.44 0.71
N GLY A 194 12.70 -3.34 -0.17
CA GLY A 194 12.58 -4.77 0.14
C GLY A 194 13.89 -5.39 0.67
N HIS A 195 15.01 -5.10 0.00
CA HIS A 195 16.33 -5.61 0.40
C HIS A 195 16.78 -5.09 1.76
N GLN A 196 16.56 -3.79 2.04
CA GLN A 196 16.85 -3.21 3.35
C GLN A 196 15.97 -3.80 4.46
N CYS A 197 14.70 -4.10 4.16
CA CYS A 197 13.80 -4.77 5.11
C CYS A 197 14.28 -6.19 5.45
N GLU A 198 14.78 -6.94 4.47
CA GLU A 198 15.38 -8.27 4.68
C GLU A 198 16.61 -8.18 5.58
N ILE A 199 17.56 -7.29 5.26
CA ILE A 199 18.77 -7.07 6.06
C ILE A 199 18.40 -6.65 7.49
N ARG A 200 17.41 -5.75 7.65
CA ARG A 200 16.92 -5.32 8.96
C ARG A 200 16.46 -6.50 9.81
N LYS A 201 15.61 -7.39 9.24
CA LYS A 201 15.08 -8.57 9.94
C LYS A 201 16.21 -9.52 10.35
N GLU A 202 17.18 -9.72 9.48
CA GLU A 202 18.35 -10.54 9.75
C GLU A 202 19.17 -9.97 10.92
N ILE A 203 19.53 -8.68 10.87
CA ILE A 203 20.30 -8.02 11.93
C ILE A 203 19.60 -8.12 13.28
N ILE A 204 18.30 -7.78 13.35
CA ILE A 204 17.53 -7.86 14.60
C ILE A 204 17.54 -9.29 15.15
N SER A 205 17.28 -10.29 14.31
CA SER A 205 17.31 -11.71 14.69
C SER A 205 18.68 -12.15 15.24
N LEU A 206 19.78 -11.67 14.66
CA LEU A 206 21.14 -12.01 15.11
C LEU A 206 21.49 -11.32 16.44
N VAL A 207 21.12 -10.05 16.59
CA VAL A 207 21.37 -9.25 17.80
C VAL A 207 20.55 -9.79 18.98
N ASP A 208 19.26 -10.07 18.79
CA ASP A 208 18.38 -10.56 19.84
C ASP A 208 18.80 -11.94 20.36
N LYS A 209 19.33 -12.80 19.48
CA LYS A 209 19.90 -14.11 19.85
C LYS A 209 21.27 -14.00 20.53
N ARG A 210 21.87 -12.80 20.63
CA ARG A 210 23.23 -12.55 21.14
C ARG A 210 24.30 -13.45 20.50
N ARG A 211 24.10 -13.84 19.23
CA ARG A 211 24.93 -14.86 18.57
C ARG A 211 26.24 -14.33 18.00
N HIS A 212 26.42 -13.01 17.90
CA HIS A 212 27.57 -12.40 17.24
C HIS A 212 28.03 -11.13 17.95
N CYS A 213 29.35 -10.89 17.96
CA CYS A 213 29.95 -9.68 18.53
C CYS A 213 30.09 -8.54 17.52
N PHE A 214 30.13 -8.83 16.21
CA PHE A 214 30.26 -7.85 15.13
C PHE A 214 29.45 -8.28 13.91
N LEU A 215 28.78 -7.33 13.26
CA LEU A 215 28.02 -7.50 12.02
C LEU A 215 28.51 -6.46 11.01
N ASP A 216 28.73 -6.89 9.77
CA ASP A 216 29.06 -6.01 8.64
C ASP A 216 27.86 -5.88 7.70
N VAL A 217 27.64 -4.67 7.18
CA VAL A 217 26.60 -4.39 6.17
C VAL A 217 27.22 -3.72 4.97
N SER A 218 27.47 -4.52 3.94
CA SER A 218 28.09 -4.09 2.70
C SER A 218 27.06 -3.75 1.62
N GLY A 219 27.31 -2.68 0.85
CA GLY A 219 26.44 -2.26 -0.25
C GLY A 219 27.02 -1.08 -1.02
N LYS A 220 26.61 -0.92 -2.29
CA LYS A 220 27.10 0.18 -3.16
C LYS A 220 26.81 1.57 -2.56
N ALA A 221 27.50 2.59 -3.04
CA ALA A 221 27.19 3.98 -2.66
C ALA A 221 25.72 4.30 -3.01
N GLY A 222 25.04 5.07 -2.16
CA GLY A 222 23.64 5.45 -2.38
C GLY A 222 22.58 4.38 -2.06
N THR A 223 22.94 3.19 -1.58
CA THR A 223 21.95 2.13 -1.23
C THR A 223 21.23 2.33 0.11
N GLY A 224 21.27 3.55 0.68
CA GLY A 224 20.58 3.89 1.92
C GLY A 224 21.08 3.17 3.18
N LYS A 225 22.36 2.77 3.24
CA LYS A 225 22.97 2.13 4.43
C LYS A 225 22.77 2.96 5.70
N THR A 226 22.95 4.29 5.60
CA THR A 226 22.74 5.21 6.72
C THR A 226 21.31 5.15 7.24
N LEU A 227 20.31 5.17 6.34
CA LEU A 227 18.90 5.06 6.73
C LEU A 227 18.63 3.75 7.47
N LEU A 228 19.12 2.62 6.94
CA LEU A 228 18.96 1.31 7.54
C LEU A 228 19.60 1.22 8.95
N MET A 229 20.80 1.75 9.13
CA MET A 229 21.47 1.73 10.44
C MET A 229 20.71 2.57 11.47
N TYR A 230 20.25 3.77 11.08
CA TYR A 230 19.47 4.63 11.97
C TYR A 230 18.11 4.01 12.29
N ASP A 231 17.45 3.36 11.33
CA ASP A 231 16.20 2.62 11.56
C ASP A 231 16.35 1.54 12.64
N ILE A 232 17.41 0.72 12.53
CA ILE A 232 17.70 -0.34 13.51
C ILE A 232 18.00 0.27 14.89
N ALA A 233 18.77 1.36 14.95
CA ALA A 233 19.04 2.07 16.20
C ALA A 233 17.76 2.64 16.83
N LYS A 234 16.87 3.23 16.01
CA LYS A 234 15.57 3.74 16.44
C LYS A 234 14.70 2.60 17.01
N TYR A 235 14.62 1.47 16.32
CA TYR A 235 13.90 0.28 16.78
C TYR A 235 14.29 -0.13 18.21
N TYR A 236 15.60 -0.28 18.49
CA TYR A 236 16.06 -0.64 19.83
C TYR A 236 15.87 0.48 20.87
N SER A 237 15.98 1.74 20.45
CA SER A 237 15.71 2.91 21.31
C SER A 237 14.25 2.94 21.76
N ASP A 238 13.31 2.67 20.86
CA ASP A 238 11.89 2.66 21.16
C ASP A 238 11.47 1.43 21.98
N MET A 239 12.13 0.29 21.80
CA MET A 239 11.94 -0.87 22.69
C MET A 239 12.36 -0.59 24.13
N LYS A 240 13.47 0.12 24.35
CA LYS A 240 13.93 0.46 25.71
C LYS A 240 12.98 1.38 26.46
N LYS A 241 12.20 2.22 25.77
CA LYS A 241 11.20 3.11 26.39
C LYS A 241 9.92 2.39 26.84
N LYS A 242 9.71 1.14 26.41
CA LYS A 242 8.56 0.31 26.81
C LYS A 242 8.79 -0.48 28.11
N TYR A 243 9.99 -0.37 28.70
CA TYR A 243 10.38 -0.95 29.98
C TYR A 243 10.81 0.17 30.95
#